data_AF-A0A2N5K0H2-F1
#
_entry.id   AF-A0A2N5K0H2-F1
#
_cell.length_a   1.000
_cell.length_b   1.000
_cell.length_c   1.000
_cell.angle_alpha   90.00
_cell.angle_beta   90.00
_cell.angle_gamma   90.00
#
_symmetry.space_group_name_H-M   'P 1'
#
loop_
_entity.id
_entity.type
_entity.pdbx_description
1 polymer ?
#
loop_
_entity_poly.entity_id
_entity_poly.type
_entity_poly.pdbx_seq_one_letter_code
_entity_poly.pdbx_strand_id
1 'polypeptide(L)'
;MQYHLTHGVQWFFLTMLANPCFEGRRKFRNFLYNFALEEEPHAGMALRDLEAMGQNPLPKPLDVALWWSYFRGNVQERPFLRIGAAFILENLGTGIKDIGHDLLDGSSASSFLNERNTRFLIVHMHEELPHGDQIIAALSEIKLTDQERADLVTGARQGAIMYLRMADWALGVDPLQTAFAAKQEVLPTASRPSAS
;
A
#
# COMPACT_ATOMS: atom_id res chain seq x y z
N MET A 1 5.03 -7.67 0.29
CA MET A 1 3.75 -6.93 0.27
C MET A 1 3.88 -5.62 -0.51
N GLN A 2 4.75 -4.69 -0.08
CA GLN A 2 4.88 -3.34 -0.68
C GLN A 2 5.07 -3.35 -2.20
N TYR A 3 5.99 -4.17 -2.73
CA TYR A 3 6.15 -4.35 -4.19
C TYR A 3 4.82 -4.60 -4.90
N HIS A 4 4.01 -5.56 -4.43
CA HIS A 4 2.74 -5.90 -5.06
C HIS A 4 1.65 -4.84 -4.87
N LEU A 5 1.71 -4.09 -3.76
CA LEU A 5 0.76 -3.03 -3.47
C LEU A 5 0.98 -1.81 -4.38
N THR A 6 2.25 -1.45 -4.61
CA THR A 6 2.63 -0.29 -5.42
C THR A 6 2.79 -0.59 -6.92
N HIS A 7 2.96 -1.87 -7.31
CA HIS A 7 3.14 -2.23 -8.72
C HIS A 7 1.91 -1.90 -9.58
N GLY A 8 2.04 -0.85 -10.38
CA GLY A 8 0.98 -0.34 -11.25
C GLY A 8 0.03 0.64 -10.56
N VAL A 9 0.35 1.14 -9.36
CA VAL A 9 -0.54 2.01 -8.57
C VAL A 9 -0.98 3.28 -9.31
N GLN A 10 -0.13 3.80 -10.20
CA GLN A 10 -0.41 4.94 -11.07
C GLN A 10 -1.67 4.73 -11.92
N TRP A 11 -2.00 3.47 -12.25
CA TRP A 11 -3.19 3.12 -13.02
C TRP A 11 -4.47 3.67 -12.37
N PHE A 12 -4.59 3.63 -11.04
CA PHE A 12 -5.77 4.15 -10.34
C PHE A 12 -5.95 5.65 -10.58
N PHE A 13 -4.87 6.41 -10.39
CA PHE A 13 -4.86 7.86 -10.51
C PHE A 13 -5.06 8.31 -11.95
N LEU A 14 -4.40 7.66 -12.91
CA LEU A 14 -4.63 7.93 -14.33
C LEU A 14 -6.06 7.56 -14.78
N THR A 15 -6.63 6.47 -14.26
CA THR A 15 -8.00 6.05 -14.58
C THR A 15 -9.04 7.05 -14.08
N MET A 16 -8.89 7.54 -12.85
CA MET A 16 -9.85 8.50 -12.28
C MET A 16 -9.85 9.83 -13.04
N LEU A 17 -8.77 10.22 -13.72
CA LEU A 17 -8.71 11.47 -14.50
C LEU A 17 -9.75 11.55 -15.63
N ALA A 18 -10.30 10.42 -16.05
CA ALA A 18 -11.35 10.33 -17.06
C ALA A 18 -12.77 10.46 -16.49
N ASN A 19 -12.95 10.48 -15.16
CA ASN A 19 -14.28 10.56 -14.54
C ASN A 19 -14.89 11.98 -14.70
N PRO A 20 -16.17 12.09 -15.13
CA PRO A 20 -16.88 13.38 -15.27
C PRO A 20 -16.95 14.23 -13.99
N CYS A 21 -16.86 13.65 -12.79
CA CYS A 21 -16.86 14.41 -11.53
C CYS A 21 -15.68 15.38 -11.41
N PHE A 22 -14.65 15.22 -12.24
CA PHE A 22 -13.51 16.14 -12.32
C PHE A 22 -13.63 17.21 -13.42
N GLU A 23 -14.77 17.27 -14.13
CA GLU A 23 -15.04 18.36 -15.05
C GLU A 23 -15.00 19.72 -14.33
N GLY A 24 -14.33 20.69 -14.93
CA GLY A 24 -14.08 22.01 -14.31
C GLY A 24 -13.04 22.01 -13.17
N ARG A 25 -12.54 20.85 -12.71
CA ARG A 25 -11.56 20.74 -11.60
C ARG A 25 -10.12 20.56 -12.12
N ARG A 26 -9.69 21.41 -13.08
CA ARG A 26 -8.42 21.25 -13.81
C ARG A 26 -7.19 21.14 -12.91
N LYS A 27 -7.08 21.99 -11.88
CA LYS A 27 -5.95 21.95 -10.94
C LYS A 27 -5.87 20.60 -10.22
N PHE A 28 -7.00 20.11 -9.72
CA PHE A 28 -7.06 18.82 -9.05
C PHE A 28 -6.72 17.65 -9.99
N ARG A 29 -7.16 17.70 -11.25
CA ARG A 29 -6.74 16.71 -12.27
C ARG A 29 -5.23 16.74 -12.53
N ASN A 30 -4.63 17.93 -12.62
CA ASN A 30 -3.19 18.06 -12.79
C ASN A 30 -2.44 17.50 -11.58
N PHE A 31 -2.92 17.76 -10.37
CA PHE A 31 -2.38 17.15 -9.15
C PHE A 31 -2.40 15.62 -9.23
N LEU A 32 -3.57 15.01 -9.50
CA LEU A 32 -3.70 13.55 -9.60
C LEU A 32 -2.82 12.94 -10.70
N TYR A 33 -2.62 13.65 -11.81
CA TYR A 33 -1.73 13.21 -12.88
C TYR A 33 -0.27 13.18 -12.41
N ASN A 34 0.22 14.26 -11.80
CA ASN A 34 1.59 14.32 -11.28
C ASN A 34 1.81 13.29 -10.18
N PHE A 35 0.86 13.18 -9.24
CA PHE A 35 0.86 12.16 -8.19
C PHE A 35 0.99 10.75 -8.77
N ALA A 36 0.28 10.44 -9.86
CA ALA A 36 0.40 9.15 -10.53
C ALA A 36 1.82 8.88 -11.05
N LEU A 37 2.47 9.89 -11.64
CA LEU A 37 3.83 9.75 -12.17
C LEU A 37 4.88 9.62 -11.06
N GLU A 38 4.67 10.31 -9.95
CA GLU A 38 5.55 10.22 -8.76
C GLU A 38 5.49 8.82 -8.12
N GLU A 39 4.31 8.20 -8.07
CA GLU A 39 4.11 6.86 -7.51
C GLU A 39 4.60 5.71 -8.42
N GLU A 40 4.62 5.90 -9.74
CA GLU A 40 5.03 4.88 -10.72
C GLU A 40 6.36 4.15 -10.39
N PRO A 41 7.47 4.85 -10.04
CA PRO A 41 8.75 4.20 -9.78
C PRO A 41 8.80 3.40 -8.46
N HIS A 42 7.84 3.57 -7.54
CA HIS A 42 7.89 3.01 -6.18
C HIS A 42 8.01 1.48 -6.17
N ALA A 43 7.30 0.79 -7.04
CA ALA A 43 7.42 -0.67 -7.15
C ALA A 43 8.82 -1.13 -7.58
N GLY A 44 9.45 -0.39 -8.49
CA GLY A 44 10.82 -0.66 -8.93
C GLY A 44 11.84 -0.46 -7.81
N MET A 45 11.61 0.50 -6.91
CA MET A 45 12.45 0.69 -5.72
C MET A 45 12.32 -0.48 -4.75
N ALA A 46 11.09 -0.89 -4.42
CA ALA A 46 10.85 -2.04 -3.54
C ALA A 46 11.42 -3.35 -4.11
N LEU A 47 11.39 -3.54 -5.43
CA LEU A 47 12.02 -4.69 -6.08
C LEU A 47 13.54 -4.67 -5.95
N ARG A 48 14.17 -3.53 -6.26
CA ARG A 48 15.64 -3.40 -6.16
C ARG A 48 16.15 -3.58 -4.74
N ASP A 49 15.38 -3.16 -3.74
CA ASP A 49 15.71 -3.40 -2.33
C ASP A 49 15.72 -4.91 -2.01
N LEU A 50 14.75 -5.68 -2.53
CA LEU A 50 14.74 -7.14 -2.40
C LEU A 50 15.92 -7.79 -3.14
N GLU A 51 16.19 -7.38 -4.37
CA GLU A 51 17.30 -7.89 -5.17
C GLU A 51 18.66 -7.63 -4.51
N ALA A 52 18.82 -6.47 -3.86
CA ALA A 52 20.02 -6.13 -3.10
C ALA A 52 20.23 -7.03 -1.87
N MET A 53 19.18 -7.68 -1.37
CA MET A 53 19.24 -8.73 -0.34
C MET A 53 19.35 -10.14 -0.93
N GLY A 54 19.46 -10.29 -2.25
CA GLY A 54 19.43 -11.59 -2.92
C GLY A 54 18.07 -12.29 -2.86
N GLN A 55 16.99 -11.53 -2.66
CA GLN A 55 15.63 -12.04 -2.53
C GLN A 55 14.80 -11.72 -3.77
N ASN A 56 13.71 -12.47 -3.95
CA ASN A 56 12.66 -12.18 -4.93
C ASN A 56 11.35 -11.85 -4.20
N PRO A 57 10.42 -11.10 -4.84
CA PRO A 57 9.09 -10.94 -4.29
C PRO A 57 8.42 -12.30 -4.08
N LEU A 58 7.96 -12.56 -2.85
CA LEU A 58 7.07 -13.68 -2.55
C LEU A 58 5.76 -13.58 -3.34
N PRO A 59 4.98 -14.65 -3.48
CA PRO A 59 3.65 -14.59 -4.09
C PRO A 59 2.78 -13.47 -3.50
N LYS A 60 1.94 -12.87 -4.33
CA LYS A 60 1.06 -11.77 -3.93
C LYS A 60 0.11 -12.22 -2.81
N PRO A 61 0.11 -11.55 -1.64
CA PRO A 61 -0.81 -11.88 -0.54
C PRO A 61 -2.27 -11.70 -0.93
N LEU A 62 -3.17 -12.45 -0.28
CA LEU A 62 -4.61 -12.36 -0.52
C LEU A 62 -5.13 -10.94 -0.28
N ASP A 63 -4.75 -10.28 0.81
CA ASP A 63 -5.21 -8.93 1.11
C ASP A 63 -4.78 -7.90 0.05
N VAL A 64 -3.59 -8.06 -0.54
CA VAL A 64 -3.16 -7.22 -1.68
C VAL A 64 -4.06 -7.48 -2.90
N ALA A 65 -4.42 -8.74 -3.16
CA ALA A 65 -5.35 -9.05 -4.25
C ALA A 65 -6.76 -8.46 -4.02
N LEU A 66 -7.26 -8.52 -2.78
CA LEU A 66 -8.53 -7.93 -2.37
C LEU A 66 -8.52 -6.41 -2.50
N TRP A 67 -7.45 -5.75 -2.04
CA TRP A 67 -7.23 -4.32 -2.22
C TRP A 67 -7.37 -3.93 -3.70
N TRP A 68 -6.58 -4.59 -4.56
CA TRP A 68 -6.58 -4.30 -5.98
C TRP A 68 -7.95 -4.54 -6.62
N SER A 69 -8.60 -5.66 -6.30
CA SER A 69 -9.93 -5.97 -6.83
C SER A 69 -10.98 -4.94 -6.40
N TYR A 70 -10.98 -4.58 -5.11
CA TYR A 70 -11.93 -3.64 -4.53
C TYR A 70 -11.80 -2.26 -5.18
N PHE A 71 -10.61 -1.68 -5.18
CA PHE A 71 -10.42 -0.33 -5.73
C PHE A 71 -10.55 -0.30 -7.25
N ARG A 72 -10.15 -1.35 -7.98
CA ARG A 72 -10.35 -1.41 -9.44
C ARG A 72 -11.82 -1.40 -9.81
N GLY A 73 -12.63 -2.14 -9.05
CA GLY A 73 -14.08 -2.19 -9.27
C GLY A 73 -14.79 -0.87 -8.98
N ASN A 74 -14.18 0.04 -8.21
CA ASN A 74 -14.84 1.28 -7.76
C ASN A 74 -14.24 2.56 -8.38
N VAL A 75 -12.99 2.57 -8.85
CA VAL A 75 -12.28 3.81 -9.19
C VAL A 75 -12.94 4.63 -10.31
N GLN A 76 -13.59 3.98 -11.27
CA GLN A 76 -14.25 4.66 -12.38
C GLN A 76 -15.55 5.33 -11.98
N GLU A 77 -16.29 4.81 -11.01
CA GLU A 77 -17.59 5.34 -10.59
C GLU A 77 -17.47 6.21 -9.33
N ARG A 78 -16.56 5.83 -8.42
CA ARG A 78 -16.36 6.42 -7.09
C ARG A 78 -14.87 6.73 -6.88
N PRO A 79 -14.28 7.64 -7.66
CA PRO A 79 -12.84 7.91 -7.62
C PRO A 79 -12.37 8.44 -6.25
N PHE A 80 -13.23 9.21 -5.57
CA PHE A 80 -12.96 9.73 -4.23
C PHE A 80 -12.77 8.64 -3.18
N LEU A 81 -13.30 7.44 -3.40
CA LEU A 81 -13.07 6.29 -2.53
C LEU A 81 -11.59 5.87 -2.56
N ARG A 82 -10.98 5.80 -3.75
CA ARG A 82 -9.54 5.49 -3.86
C ARG A 82 -8.65 6.63 -3.36
N ILE A 83 -9.07 7.89 -3.53
CA ILE A 83 -8.36 9.07 -3.00
C ILE A 83 -8.34 9.04 -1.48
N GLY A 84 -9.47 8.73 -0.83
CA GLY A 84 -9.53 8.58 0.63
C GLY A 84 -8.60 7.48 1.15
N ALA A 85 -8.51 6.36 0.41
CA ALA A 85 -7.56 5.30 0.72
C ALA A 85 -6.10 5.71 0.51
N ALA A 86 -5.78 6.54 -0.50
CA ALA A 86 -4.42 7.09 -0.64
C ALA A 86 -4.10 7.97 0.57
N PHE A 87 -4.97 8.95 0.85
CA PHE A 87 -4.82 9.90 1.94
C PHE A 87 -4.45 9.23 3.26
N ILE A 88 -5.18 8.19 3.68
CA ILE A 88 -4.89 7.54 4.97
C ILE A 88 -3.55 6.81 4.98
N LEU A 89 -3.14 6.19 3.87
CA LEU A 89 -1.87 5.45 3.81
C LEU A 89 -0.68 6.38 3.95
N GLU A 90 -0.71 7.51 3.26
CA GLU A 90 0.35 8.53 3.37
C GLU A 90 0.47 9.08 4.79
N ASN A 91 -0.64 9.13 5.53
CA ASN A 91 -0.65 9.59 6.91
C ASN A 91 -0.36 8.50 7.95
N LEU A 92 -0.45 7.22 7.59
CA LEU A 92 0.01 6.13 8.46
C LEU A 92 1.54 6.04 8.48
N GLY A 93 2.20 6.42 7.37
CA GLY A 93 3.66 6.39 7.24
C GLY A 93 4.39 7.38 8.17
N THR A 94 3.81 8.55 8.44
CA THR A 94 4.44 9.59 9.28
C THR A 94 4.69 9.13 10.73
N GLY A 95 3.82 8.26 11.27
CA GLY A 95 3.99 7.68 12.61
C GLY A 95 5.09 6.61 12.70
N ILE A 96 5.68 6.19 11.58
CA ILE A 96 6.69 5.11 11.50
C ILE A 96 8.10 5.71 11.33
N LYS A 97 8.24 7.02 11.12
CA LYS A 97 9.53 7.66 10.84
C LYS A 97 10.61 7.35 11.89
N ASP A 98 10.25 7.44 13.18
CA ASP A 98 11.18 7.16 14.27
C ASP A 98 11.63 5.69 14.28
N ILE A 99 10.69 4.76 14.05
CA ILE A 99 10.99 3.32 13.93
C ILE A 99 11.90 3.05 12.71
N GLY A 100 11.66 3.74 11.60
CA GLY A 100 12.48 3.63 10.41
C GLY A 100 13.91 4.09 10.63
N HIS A 101 14.12 5.18 11.38
CA HIS A 101 15.44 5.62 11.79
C HIS A 101 16.13 4.60 12.70
N ASP A 102 15.44 4.08 13.71
CA ASP A 102 15.99 3.06 14.63
C ASP A 102 16.34 1.73 13.92
N LEU A 103 15.66 1.41 12.81
CA LEU A 103 16.00 0.24 11.98
C LEU A 103 17.24 0.45 11.11
N LEU A 104 17.56 1.70 10.78
CA LEU A 104 18.66 2.08 9.88
C LEU A 104 19.91 2.58 10.61
N ASP A 105 19.80 2.98 11.87
CA ASP A 105 20.90 3.56 12.65
C ASP A 105 21.99 2.54 13.07
N GLY A 106 21.76 1.25 12.79
CA GLY A 106 22.69 0.15 13.08
C GLY A 106 22.83 -0.19 14.56
N SER A 107 22.05 0.45 15.45
CA SER A 107 21.98 0.14 16.88
C SER A 107 21.03 -1.03 17.18
N SER A 108 20.09 -1.29 16.27
CA SER A 108 19.21 -2.45 16.27
C SER A 108 19.85 -3.68 15.61
N ALA A 109 19.35 -4.88 15.93
CA ALA A 109 19.90 -6.19 15.53
C ALA A 109 19.87 -6.49 14.00
N SER A 110 19.59 -5.51 13.14
CA SER A 110 19.42 -5.66 11.70
C SER A 110 20.68 -5.30 10.91
N SER A 111 21.78 -6.04 11.12
CA SER A 111 23.03 -5.88 10.36
C SER A 111 22.90 -6.14 8.84
N PHE A 112 21.74 -6.60 8.38
CA PHE A 112 21.44 -6.87 6.98
C PHE A 112 20.72 -5.71 6.27
N LEU A 113 20.16 -4.75 7.01
CA LEU A 113 19.55 -3.54 6.43
C LEU A 113 20.60 -2.43 6.29
N ASN A 114 20.57 -1.73 5.16
CA ASN A 114 21.46 -0.62 4.85
C ASN A 114 20.84 0.26 3.76
N GLU A 115 21.44 1.42 3.47
CA GLU A 115 20.91 2.37 2.47
C GLU A 115 20.68 1.76 1.08
N ARG A 116 21.47 0.73 0.70
CA ARG A 116 21.35 0.10 -0.62
C ARG A 116 20.07 -0.76 -0.75
N ASN A 117 19.57 -1.31 0.35
CA ASN A 117 18.41 -2.21 0.36
C ASN A 117 17.21 -1.67 1.16
N THR A 118 17.19 -0.37 1.41
CA THR A 118 16.10 0.32 2.11
C THR A 118 15.69 1.61 1.39
N ARG A 119 15.98 1.74 0.10
CA ARG A 119 15.71 2.98 -0.67
C ARG A 119 14.23 3.31 -0.70
N PHE A 120 13.37 2.30 -0.83
CA PHE A 120 11.92 2.48 -0.76
C PHE A 120 11.54 3.16 0.56
N LEU A 121 12.04 2.65 1.68
CA LEU A 121 11.75 3.19 3.00
C LEU A 121 12.32 4.61 3.17
N ILE A 122 13.55 4.85 2.71
CA ILE A 122 14.22 6.15 2.82
C ILE A 122 13.46 7.25 2.08
N VAL A 123 12.96 6.96 0.86
CA VAL A 123 12.19 7.94 0.07
C VAL A 123 10.95 8.39 0.84
N HIS A 124 10.16 7.46 1.37
CA HIS A 124 8.94 7.79 2.12
C HIS A 124 9.23 8.50 3.47
N MET A 125 10.47 8.46 3.98
CA MET A 125 10.87 9.22 5.18
C MET A 125 11.36 10.64 4.89
N HIS A 126 11.85 10.89 3.67
CA HIS A 126 12.52 12.13 3.28
C HIS A 126 11.73 12.96 2.25
N GLU A 127 10.50 12.59 1.93
CA GLU A 127 9.62 13.45 1.14
C GLU A 127 9.45 14.82 1.82
N GLU A 128 9.82 15.90 1.11
CA GLU A 128 9.81 17.27 1.63
C GLU A 128 8.41 17.72 2.08
N LEU A 129 7.36 17.15 1.47
CA LEU A 129 5.96 17.32 1.84
C LEU A 129 5.28 15.95 1.82
N PRO A 130 4.77 15.44 2.97
CA PRO A 130 4.06 14.18 3.01
C PRO A 130 2.92 14.19 1.98
N HIS A 131 2.87 13.18 1.11
CA HIS A 131 1.83 13.05 0.08
C HIS A 131 0.41 13.24 0.64
N GLY A 132 0.19 12.88 1.90
CA GLY A 132 -1.06 13.13 2.65
C GLY A 132 -1.45 14.60 2.77
N ASP A 133 -0.50 15.49 3.07
CA ASP A 133 -0.74 16.94 3.16
C ASP A 133 -1.02 17.54 1.77
N GLN A 134 -0.33 17.05 0.74
CA GLN A 134 -0.56 17.47 -0.63
C GLN A 134 -1.98 17.09 -1.09
N ILE A 135 -2.46 15.89 -0.71
CA ILE A 135 -3.84 15.46 -0.99
C ILE A 135 -4.84 16.39 -0.27
N ILE A 136 -4.63 16.74 1.00
CA ILE A 136 -5.50 17.68 1.72
C ILE A 136 -5.51 19.04 1.02
N ALA A 137 -4.34 19.58 0.70
CA ALA A 137 -4.21 20.87 0.03
C ALA A 137 -4.98 20.88 -1.29
N ALA A 138 -4.79 19.85 -2.14
CA ALA A 138 -5.48 19.71 -3.41
C ALA A 138 -7.01 19.56 -3.24
N LEU A 139 -7.47 18.80 -2.24
CA LEU A 139 -8.90 18.65 -1.94
C LEU A 139 -9.53 19.94 -1.42
N SER A 140 -8.77 20.77 -0.69
CA SER A 140 -9.25 22.05 -0.16
C SER A 140 -9.57 23.09 -1.25
N GLU A 141 -8.98 22.93 -2.44
CA GLU A 141 -9.21 23.82 -3.58
C GLU A 141 -10.49 23.51 -4.37
N ILE A 142 -11.20 22.42 -4.05
CA ILE A 142 -12.41 22.00 -4.78
C ILE A 142 -13.63 21.92 -3.87
N LYS A 143 -14.79 22.27 -4.42
CA LYS A 143 -16.07 22.11 -3.72
C LYS A 143 -16.56 20.66 -3.87
N LEU A 144 -16.32 19.85 -2.85
CA LEU A 144 -16.82 18.48 -2.78
C LEU A 144 -18.34 18.46 -2.58
N THR A 145 -19.00 17.47 -3.17
CA THR A 145 -20.38 17.08 -2.83
C THR A 145 -20.40 16.26 -1.54
N ASP A 146 -21.59 16.03 -0.98
CA ASP A 146 -21.74 15.17 0.20
C ASP A 146 -21.35 13.72 -0.08
N GLN A 147 -21.68 13.22 -1.28
CA GLN A 147 -21.31 11.88 -1.69
C GLN A 147 -19.79 11.73 -1.83
N GLU A 148 -19.09 12.72 -2.42
CA GLU A 148 -17.64 12.69 -2.57
C GLU A 148 -16.94 12.73 -1.19
N ARG A 149 -17.46 13.52 -0.24
CA ARG A 149 -16.99 13.50 1.16
C ARG A 149 -17.20 12.14 1.82
N ALA A 150 -18.38 11.55 1.66
CA ALA A 150 -18.68 10.22 2.21
C ALA A 150 -17.78 9.13 1.61
N ASP A 151 -17.47 9.23 0.31
CA ASP A 151 -16.56 8.32 -0.38
C ASP A 151 -15.12 8.45 0.15
N LEU A 152 -14.61 9.66 0.39
CA LEU A 152 -13.29 9.87 1.01
C LEU A 152 -13.20 9.18 2.39
N VAL A 153 -14.20 9.39 3.25
CA VAL A 153 -14.24 8.77 4.60
C VAL A 153 -14.32 7.25 4.51
N THR A 154 -15.17 6.74 3.61
CA THR A 154 -15.34 5.30 3.39
C THR A 154 -14.05 4.66 2.90
N GLY A 155 -13.42 5.29 1.90
CA GLY A 155 -12.15 4.87 1.32
C GLY A 155 -11.02 4.88 2.33
N ALA A 156 -10.91 5.93 3.16
CA ALA A 156 -9.92 5.99 4.23
C ALA A 156 -10.10 4.86 5.24
N ARG A 157 -11.34 4.61 5.70
CA ARG A 157 -11.61 3.53 6.66
C ARG A 157 -11.29 2.15 6.09
N GLN A 158 -11.75 1.85 4.88
CA GLN A 158 -11.54 0.56 4.25
C GLN A 158 -10.09 0.34 3.86
N GLY A 159 -9.43 1.39 3.35
CA GLY A 159 -8.00 1.38 3.06
C GLY A 159 -7.18 1.07 4.31
N ALA A 160 -7.44 1.78 5.42
CA ALA A 160 -6.76 1.50 6.68
C ALA A 160 -6.95 0.05 7.14
N ILE A 161 -8.18 -0.48 7.12
CA ILE A 161 -8.47 -1.86 7.52
C ILE A 161 -7.68 -2.86 6.66
N MET A 162 -7.74 -2.74 5.33
CA MET A 162 -7.05 -3.66 4.43
C MET A 162 -5.53 -3.57 4.59
N TYR A 163 -4.98 -2.36 4.76
CA TYR A 163 -3.54 -2.17 4.91
C TYR A 163 -3.02 -2.69 6.26
N LEU A 164 -3.74 -2.45 7.35
CA LEU A 164 -3.35 -2.98 8.67
C LEU A 164 -3.37 -4.51 8.68
N ARG A 165 -4.33 -5.15 8.01
CA ARG A 165 -4.31 -6.61 7.82
C ARG A 165 -3.09 -7.09 7.02
N MET A 166 -2.70 -6.35 5.99
CA MET A 166 -1.46 -6.64 5.25
C MET A 166 -0.21 -6.49 6.11
N ALA A 167 -0.21 -5.54 7.05
CA ALA A 167 0.86 -5.35 8.02
C ALA A 167 0.90 -6.50 9.03
N ASP A 168 -0.24 -6.90 9.60
CA ASP A 168 -0.35 -8.05 10.51
C ASP A 168 0.15 -9.33 9.84
N TRP A 169 -0.23 -9.56 8.58
CA TRP A 169 0.29 -10.66 7.76
C TRP A 169 1.81 -10.58 7.59
N ALA A 170 2.34 -9.40 7.26
CA ALA A 170 3.78 -9.21 7.04
C ALA A 170 4.61 -9.40 8.32
N LEU A 171 4.03 -9.08 9.48
CA LEU A 171 4.64 -9.25 10.79
C LEU A 171 4.43 -10.66 11.38
N GLY A 172 3.66 -11.52 10.71
CA GLY A 172 3.35 -12.87 11.19
C GLY A 172 2.45 -12.90 12.43
N VAL A 173 1.70 -11.82 12.67
CA VAL A 173 0.77 -11.69 13.81
C VAL A 173 -0.70 -11.79 13.38
N ASP A 174 -0.97 -12.08 12.10
CA ASP A 174 -2.33 -12.31 11.61
C ASP A 174 -2.97 -13.52 12.31
N PRO A 175 -4.02 -13.30 13.14
CA PRO A 175 -4.63 -14.36 13.93
C PRO A 175 -5.27 -15.45 13.07
N LEU A 176 -5.74 -15.12 11.85
CA LEU A 176 -6.31 -16.11 10.94
C LEU A 176 -5.21 -17.00 10.36
N GLN A 177 -4.09 -16.41 9.93
CA GLN A 177 -2.95 -17.17 9.45
C GLN A 177 -2.42 -18.13 10.52
N THR A 178 -2.27 -17.66 11.76
CA THR A 178 -1.86 -18.50 12.89
C THR A 178 -2.85 -19.64 13.12
N ALA A 179 -4.15 -19.38 13.10
CA ALA A 179 -5.18 -20.39 13.33
C ALA A 179 -5.23 -21.48 12.24
N PHE A 180 -4.91 -21.15 10.98
CA PHE A 180 -4.85 -22.13 9.90
C PHE A 180 -3.53 -22.90 9.84
N ALA A 181 -2.40 -22.27 10.17
CA ALA A 181 -1.09 -22.93 10.23
C ALA A 181 -1.06 -24.02 11.32
N ALA A 182 -1.57 -23.72 12.52
CA ALA A 182 -1.62 -24.65 13.65
C ALA A 182 -2.44 -25.93 13.35
N LYS A 183 -3.34 -25.89 12.36
CA LYS A 183 -4.16 -27.05 11.96
C LYS A 183 -3.49 -27.95 10.92
N GLN A 184 -2.50 -27.44 10.18
CA GLN A 184 -1.80 -28.25 9.17
C GLN A 184 -0.79 -29.22 9.79
N GLU A 185 -0.27 -28.91 10.99
CA GLU A 185 0.67 -29.79 11.70
C GLU A 185 0.03 -31.07 12.29
N VAL A 186 -1.30 -31.16 12.31
CA VAL A 186 -2.03 -32.25 12.97
C VAL A 186 -2.51 -33.35 12.00
N LEU A 187 -2.24 -33.24 10.69
CA LEU A 187 -2.56 -34.34 9.78
C LEU A 187 -1.51 -35.45 9.93
N PRO A 188 -1.88 -36.66 10.43
CA PRO A 188 -0.95 -37.77 10.50
C PRO A 188 -0.47 -38.06 9.08
N THR A 189 0.85 -38.16 8.92
CA THR A 189 1.44 -38.72 7.70
C THR A 189 0.87 -40.12 7.52
N ALA A 190 -0.11 -40.27 6.64
CA ALA A 190 -0.66 -41.56 6.30
C ALA A 190 0.50 -42.45 5.84
N SER A 191 0.85 -43.41 6.69
CA SER A 191 1.87 -44.41 6.40
C SER A 191 1.49 -45.08 5.08
N ARG A 192 2.32 -44.89 4.06
CA ARG A 192 2.14 -45.53 2.75
C ARG A 192 1.99 -47.05 2.98
N PRO A 193 0.93 -47.69 2.48
CA PRO A 193 0.84 -49.14 2.56
C PRO A 193 2.03 -49.74 1.82
N SER A 194 2.76 -50.64 2.50
CA SER A 194 3.83 -51.42 1.92
C SER A 194 3.25 -52.27 0.78
N ALA A 195 3.71 -52.04 -0.45
CA ALA A 195 3.40 -52.89 -1.57
C ALA A 195 4.04 -54.27 -1.32
N SER A 196 3.19 -55.30 -1.25
CA SER A 196 3.56 -56.72 -1.25
C SER A 196 3.56 -57.27 -2.68
#